data_AF-A0A941F907-F1
#
_entry.id   AF-A0A941F907-F1
#
_cell.length_a   1.000
_cell.length_b   1.000
_cell.length_c   1.000
_cell.angle_alpha   90.00
_cell.angle_beta   90.00
_cell.angle_gamma   90.00
#
_symmetry.space_group_name_H-M   'P 1'
#
loop_
_entity.id
_entity.type
_entity.pdbx_description
1 polymer ?
#
loop_
_entity_poly.entity_id
_entity_poly.type
_entity_poly.pdbx_seq_one_letter_code
_entity_poly.pdbx_strand_id
1 'polypeptide(L)'
;MTDYPEIAAHVARDVKDGKLVEFREDGLYRHVEFKAQQGWSRIILVTWPYNLLVAGSHGSYHFERFGPDTEDMFDWLRGIRVEPDRWASKLVNGADSVREYDQKRLVDQVKAEVAEAVKDGAPRGLRAAVREQILESDRLHSRDWAMQMVYDFEHGVTYRSECSCGASKDHADQNSAYTWEFYKHPVQRLDGEHEVKVREIGGFAFSDVGDWALDKVNYHFAYQCHAASWAIAQYDAARKQVAA
;
A
#
# COMPACT_ATOMS: atom_id res chain seq x y z
N MET A 1 -8.76 10.38 -2.02
CA MET A 1 -9.62 10.42 -3.23
C MET A 1 -9.12 9.31 -4.13
N THR A 2 -9.93 8.30 -4.41
CA THR A 2 -9.51 7.10 -5.14
C THR A 2 -9.22 7.41 -6.62
N ASP A 3 -7.97 7.16 -7.05
CA ASP A 3 -7.40 7.38 -8.40
C ASP A 3 -7.92 6.40 -9.48
N TYR A 4 -9.20 6.03 -9.46
CA TYR A 4 -9.71 5.00 -10.39
C TYR A 4 -10.85 5.40 -11.35
N PRO A 5 -11.16 6.69 -11.64
CA PRO A 5 -12.24 7.02 -12.58
C PRO A 5 -11.96 6.46 -13.98
N GLU A 6 -10.69 6.39 -14.41
CA GLU A 6 -10.30 5.70 -15.65
C GLU A 6 -10.69 4.22 -15.70
N ILE A 7 -10.62 3.49 -14.57
CA ILE A 7 -10.90 2.05 -14.53
C ILE A 7 -12.37 1.77 -14.82
N ALA A 8 -13.28 2.53 -14.23
CA ALA A 8 -14.71 2.40 -14.51
C ALA A 8 -15.02 2.61 -16.00
N ALA A 9 -14.35 3.59 -16.63
CA ALA A 9 -14.48 3.83 -18.07
C ALA A 9 -13.88 2.70 -18.93
N HIS A 10 -12.81 2.05 -18.46
CA HIS A 10 -12.24 0.87 -19.12
C HIS A 10 -13.21 -0.32 -19.07
N VAL A 11 -13.74 -0.63 -17.87
CA VAL A 11 -14.77 -1.68 -17.70
C VAL A 11 -15.94 -1.42 -18.64
N ALA A 12 -16.53 -0.23 -18.59
CA ALA A 12 -17.68 0.11 -19.42
C ALA A 12 -17.42 -0.08 -20.92
N ARG A 13 -16.19 0.16 -21.38
CA ARG A 13 -15.78 -0.02 -22.78
C ARG A 13 -15.62 -1.49 -23.14
N ASP A 14 -14.98 -2.27 -22.27
CA ASP A 14 -14.62 -3.67 -22.51
C ASP A 14 -15.84 -4.60 -22.54
N VAL A 15 -16.85 -4.30 -21.71
CA VAL A 15 -18.06 -5.12 -21.58
C VAL A 15 -19.31 -4.43 -22.12
N LYS A 16 -19.17 -3.35 -22.90
CA LYS A 16 -20.29 -2.57 -23.47
C LYS A 16 -21.32 -3.43 -24.21
N ASP A 17 -20.85 -4.45 -24.93
CA ASP A 17 -21.67 -5.37 -25.72
C ASP A 17 -21.83 -6.74 -25.01
N GLY A 18 -21.60 -6.77 -23.69
CA GLY A 18 -21.63 -7.99 -22.90
C GLY A 18 -23.02 -8.62 -22.85
N LYS A 19 -23.10 -9.92 -23.11
CA LYS A 19 -24.35 -10.70 -22.94
C LYS A 19 -24.34 -11.45 -21.63
N LEU A 20 -25.47 -11.36 -20.91
CA LEU A 20 -25.74 -12.16 -19.72
C LEU A 20 -26.03 -13.61 -20.12
N VAL A 21 -25.34 -14.54 -19.47
CA VAL A 21 -25.59 -15.97 -19.50
C VAL A 21 -25.85 -16.44 -18.07
N GLU A 22 -27.01 -17.04 -17.84
CA GLU A 22 -27.38 -17.62 -16.54
C GLU A 22 -27.09 -19.12 -16.56
N PHE A 23 -26.11 -19.56 -15.78
CA PHE A 23 -25.83 -20.98 -15.59
C PHE A 23 -26.66 -21.58 -14.45
N ARG A 24 -26.96 -20.76 -13.43
CA ARG A 24 -27.79 -21.12 -12.28
C ARG A 24 -28.40 -19.88 -11.64
N GLU A 25 -29.68 -19.95 -11.28
CA GLU A 25 -30.40 -18.88 -10.59
C GLU A 25 -31.45 -19.47 -9.63
N ASP A 26 -31.06 -19.71 -8.38
CA ASP A 26 -31.92 -20.30 -7.33
C ASP A 26 -31.97 -19.35 -6.11
N GLY A 27 -32.33 -18.09 -6.32
CA GLY A 27 -32.34 -17.09 -5.25
C GLY A 27 -30.91 -16.79 -4.79
N LEU A 28 -30.53 -17.11 -3.55
CA LEU A 28 -29.19 -16.81 -3.03
C LEU A 28 -28.05 -17.52 -3.77
N TYR A 29 -28.35 -18.65 -4.44
CA TYR A 29 -27.39 -19.43 -5.21
C TYR A 29 -27.42 -19.03 -6.68
N ARG A 30 -26.45 -18.23 -7.11
CA ARG A 30 -26.36 -17.70 -8.48
C ARG A 30 -25.04 -18.07 -9.12
N HIS A 31 -25.07 -18.34 -10.42
CA HIS A 31 -23.89 -18.41 -11.27
C HIS A 31 -24.25 -17.74 -12.60
N VAL A 32 -23.76 -16.51 -12.76
CA VAL A 32 -23.99 -15.70 -13.96
C VAL A 32 -22.67 -15.27 -14.58
N GLU A 33 -22.64 -15.24 -15.91
CA GLU A 33 -21.50 -14.77 -16.68
C GLU A 33 -21.95 -13.64 -17.61
N PHE A 34 -21.16 -12.57 -17.63
CA PHE A 34 -21.20 -11.56 -18.67
C PHE A 34 -19.99 -11.75 -19.56
N LYS A 35 -20.25 -12.08 -20.82
CA LYS A 35 -19.20 -12.26 -21.82
C LYS A 35 -19.29 -11.17 -22.88
N ALA A 36 -18.21 -10.42 -23.07
CA ALA A 36 -18.10 -9.45 -24.15
C ALA A 36 -18.24 -10.16 -25.51
N GLN A 37 -19.05 -9.59 -26.41
CA GLN A 37 -19.19 -10.14 -27.76
C GLN A 37 -17.96 -9.91 -28.63
N GLN A 38 -17.25 -8.81 -28.37
CA GLN A 38 -15.99 -8.46 -29.01
C GLN A 38 -14.90 -8.50 -27.96
N GLY A 39 -13.80 -9.20 -28.24
CA GLY A 39 -12.67 -9.35 -27.32
C GLY A 39 -12.80 -10.55 -26.37
N TRP A 40 -12.01 -10.51 -25.30
CA TRP A 40 -11.77 -11.64 -24.40
C TRP A 40 -12.26 -11.36 -22.96
N SER A 41 -12.94 -10.24 -22.76
CA SER A 41 -13.42 -9.81 -21.44
C SER A 41 -14.64 -10.62 -21.03
N ARG A 42 -14.55 -11.23 -19.85
CA ARG A 42 -15.66 -11.89 -19.17
C ARG A 42 -15.66 -11.54 -17.69
N ILE A 43 -16.85 -11.49 -17.12
CA ILE A 43 -17.10 -11.28 -15.69
C ILE A 43 -18.01 -12.41 -15.23
N ILE A 44 -17.60 -13.13 -14.20
CA ILE A 44 -18.34 -14.25 -13.63
C ILE A 44 -18.68 -13.87 -12.20
N LEU A 45 -19.96 -13.94 -11.85
CA LEU A 45 -20.43 -13.77 -10.48
C LEU A 45 -21.03 -15.08 -10.00
N VAL A 46 -20.49 -15.60 -8.89
CA VAL A 46 -21.06 -16.75 -8.19
C VAL A 46 -21.40 -16.33 -6.77
N THR A 47 -22.64 -16.57 -6.34
CA THR A 47 -23.08 -16.27 -4.97
C THR A 47 -23.66 -17.49 -4.29
N TRP A 48 -23.48 -17.53 -2.97
CA TRP A 48 -24.19 -18.36 -2.01
C TRP A 48 -24.25 -17.57 -0.68
N PRO A 49 -24.98 -18.01 0.36
CA PRO A 49 -25.12 -17.22 1.57
C PRO A 49 -23.79 -16.67 2.10
N TYR A 50 -23.72 -15.34 2.30
CA TYR A 50 -22.56 -14.59 2.81
C TYR A 50 -21.31 -14.55 1.91
N ASN A 51 -21.39 -15.11 0.70
CA ASN A 51 -20.23 -15.35 -0.15
C ASN A 51 -20.45 -14.88 -1.58
N LEU A 52 -19.41 -14.23 -2.11
CA LEU A 52 -19.36 -13.75 -3.47
C LEU A 52 -18.00 -14.10 -4.07
N LEU A 53 -18.02 -14.82 -5.18
CA LEU A 53 -16.85 -14.98 -6.04
C LEU A 53 -17.04 -14.09 -7.27
N VAL A 54 -16.13 -13.13 -7.44
CA VAL A 54 -15.99 -12.34 -8.66
C VAL A 54 -14.80 -12.90 -9.43
N ALA A 55 -15.05 -13.52 -10.58
CA ALA A 55 -14.02 -14.12 -11.42
C ALA A 55 -14.09 -13.58 -12.85
N GLY A 56 -13.07 -13.89 -13.67
CA GLY A 56 -13.08 -13.50 -15.08
C GLY A 56 -11.70 -13.19 -15.62
N SER A 57 -11.65 -12.32 -16.63
CA SER A 57 -10.42 -12.01 -17.37
C SER A 57 -9.38 -11.23 -16.57
N HIS A 58 -9.78 -10.65 -15.43
CA HIS A 58 -8.91 -9.83 -14.56
C HIS A 58 -8.68 -10.49 -13.20
N GLY A 59 -8.70 -11.82 -13.15
CA GLY A 59 -8.47 -12.59 -11.93
C GLY A 59 -9.75 -12.99 -11.20
N SER A 60 -9.57 -13.68 -10.07
CA SER A 60 -10.64 -14.25 -9.26
C SER A 60 -10.49 -13.83 -7.80
N TYR A 61 -11.57 -13.30 -7.23
CA TYR A 61 -11.59 -12.67 -5.93
C TYR A 61 -12.79 -13.16 -5.14
N HIS A 62 -12.52 -13.81 -4.01
CA HIS A 62 -13.53 -14.37 -3.12
C HIS A 62 -13.70 -13.47 -1.91
N PHE A 63 -14.94 -13.03 -1.73
CA PHE A 63 -15.40 -12.24 -0.61
C PHE A 63 -16.28 -13.09 0.28
N GLU A 64 -16.07 -12.96 1.58
CA GLU A 64 -16.93 -13.55 2.61
C GLU A 64 -17.26 -12.46 3.64
N ARG A 65 -18.56 -12.27 3.89
CA ARG A 65 -19.02 -11.35 4.93
C ARG A 65 -20.26 -11.91 5.60
N PHE A 66 -20.09 -12.44 6.80
CA PHE A 66 -21.22 -12.79 7.65
C PHE A 66 -21.82 -11.53 8.28
N GLY A 67 -23.10 -11.27 8.01
CA GLY A 67 -23.80 -10.08 8.48
C GLY A 67 -25.29 -10.12 8.16
N PRO A 68 -26.13 -9.41 8.92
CA PRO A 68 -27.58 -9.42 8.72
C PRO A 68 -28.01 -8.84 7.36
N ASP A 69 -27.12 -8.09 6.70
CA ASP A 69 -27.30 -7.45 5.40
C ASP A 69 -26.48 -8.10 4.26
N THR A 70 -25.87 -9.27 4.49
CA THR A 70 -25.03 -9.97 3.49
C THR A 70 -25.40 -11.42 3.24
N GLU A 71 -26.54 -11.89 3.74
CA GLU A 71 -27.03 -13.21 3.33
C GLU A 71 -27.17 -13.27 1.79
N ASP A 72 -27.71 -12.19 1.17
CA ASP A 72 -27.62 -11.96 -0.27
C ASP A 72 -26.50 -10.95 -0.61
N MET A 73 -25.43 -11.44 -1.25
CA MET A 73 -24.29 -10.61 -1.63
C MET A 73 -24.58 -9.65 -2.79
N PHE A 74 -25.62 -9.90 -3.60
CA PHE A 74 -26.05 -8.91 -4.60
C PHE A 74 -26.69 -7.70 -3.93
N ASP A 75 -27.51 -7.91 -2.89
CA ASP A 75 -28.10 -6.81 -2.11
C ASP A 75 -27.01 -5.97 -1.42
N TRP A 76 -26.02 -6.63 -0.85
CA TRP A 76 -24.85 -5.95 -0.30
C TRP A 76 -24.14 -5.08 -1.33
N LEU A 77 -23.88 -5.61 -2.53
CA LEU A 77 -23.19 -4.85 -3.58
C LEU A 77 -24.01 -3.69 -4.13
N ARG A 78 -25.35 -3.81 -4.20
CA ARG A 78 -26.25 -2.70 -4.56
C ARG A 78 -26.19 -1.55 -3.55
N GLY A 79 -25.96 -1.87 -2.28
CA GLY A 79 -25.97 -0.91 -1.16
C GLY A 79 -24.66 -0.14 -0.95
N ILE A 80 -23.58 -0.47 -1.68
CA ILE A 80 -22.25 0.12 -1.45
C ILE A 80 -21.69 0.82 -2.68
N ARG A 81 -20.84 1.82 -2.44
CA ARG A 81 -20.01 2.42 -3.48
C ARG A 81 -18.86 1.48 -3.83
N VAL A 82 -18.40 1.55 -5.07
CA VAL A 82 -17.19 0.84 -5.49
C VAL A 82 -15.98 1.59 -4.94
N GLU A 83 -15.42 1.05 -3.87
CA GLU A 83 -14.25 1.59 -3.16
C GLU A 83 -13.24 0.44 -3.03
N PRO A 84 -12.33 0.23 -4.00
CA PRO A 84 -11.46 -0.95 -4.04
C PRO A 84 -10.69 -1.19 -2.73
N ASP A 85 -10.11 -0.15 -2.12
CA ASP A 85 -9.44 -0.27 -0.82
C ASP A 85 -10.34 -0.86 0.28
N ARG A 86 -11.61 -0.44 0.32
CA ARG A 86 -12.57 -0.92 1.30
C ARG A 86 -13.02 -2.34 0.98
N TRP A 87 -13.20 -2.67 -0.30
CA TRP A 87 -13.55 -4.03 -0.74
C TRP A 87 -12.42 -5.02 -0.46
N ALA A 88 -11.16 -4.62 -0.61
CA ALA A 88 -10.01 -5.46 -0.32
C ALA A 88 -10.01 -6.00 1.12
N SER A 89 -10.52 -5.21 2.08
CA SER A 89 -10.69 -5.64 3.49
C SER A 89 -11.69 -6.80 3.68
N LYS A 90 -12.47 -7.15 2.65
CA LYS A 90 -13.50 -8.20 2.65
C LYS A 90 -13.07 -9.45 1.89
N LEU A 91 -11.84 -9.47 1.38
CA LEU A 91 -11.27 -10.64 0.73
C LEU A 91 -10.97 -11.73 1.75
N VAL A 92 -11.31 -12.96 1.41
CA VAL A 92 -10.98 -14.15 2.21
C VAL A 92 -9.47 -14.34 2.32
N ASN A 93 -8.72 -14.06 1.25
CA ASN A 93 -7.26 -14.16 1.22
C ASN A 93 -6.55 -12.94 1.83
N GLY A 94 -7.29 -12.02 2.47
CA GLY A 94 -6.76 -10.80 3.06
C GLY A 94 -6.48 -9.70 2.04
N ALA A 95 -6.46 -8.45 2.53
CA ALA A 95 -6.28 -7.27 1.69
C ALA A 95 -4.92 -7.24 0.99
N ASP A 96 -3.87 -7.80 1.61
CA ASP A 96 -2.51 -7.80 1.07
C ASP A 96 -2.39 -8.62 -0.22
N SER A 97 -3.31 -9.57 -0.46
CA SER A 97 -3.34 -10.37 -1.70
C SER A 97 -3.59 -9.54 -2.96
N VAL A 98 -4.06 -8.30 -2.81
CA VAL A 98 -4.34 -7.38 -3.92
C VAL A 98 -3.59 -6.06 -3.82
N ARG A 99 -2.62 -5.98 -2.91
CA ARG A 99 -1.77 -4.81 -2.74
C ARG A 99 -0.54 -4.90 -3.63
N GLU A 100 -0.13 -3.78 -4.19
CA GLU A 100 1.10 -3.63 -4.95
C GLU A 100 1.81 -2.35 -4.53
N TYR A 101 3.14 -2.38 -4.59
CA TYR A 101 3.99 -1.25 -4.28
C TYR A 101 3.72 -0.09 -5.26
N ASP A 102 3.58 1.13 -4.71
CA ASP A 102 3.39 2.35 -5.47
C ASP A 102 4.56 3.31 -5.25
N GLN A 103 5.49 3.31 -6.21
CA GLN A 103 6.64 4.22 -6.24
C GLN A 103 6.23 5.69 -6.06
N LYS A 104 5.06 6.09 -6.58
CA LYS A 104 4.60 7.48 -6.44
C LYS A 104 4.38 7.82 -4.96
N ARG A 105 3.77 6.93 -4.19
CA ARG A 105 3.50 7.14 -2.76
C ARG A 105 4.79 7.26 -1.96
N LEU A 106 5.80 6.45 -2.27
CA LEU A 106 7.12 6.59 -1.67
C LEU A 106 7.71 7.97 -1.96
N VAL A 107 7.72 8.40 -3.22
CA VAL A 107 8.23 9.71 -3.62
C VAL A 107 7.49 10.85 -2.92
N ASP A 108 6.16 10.76 -2.80
CA ASP A 108 5.34 11.74 -2.11
C ASP A 108 5.68 11.79 -0.61
N GLN A 109 5.83 10.64 0.04
CA GLN A 109 6.18 10.56 1.47
C GLN A 109 7.59 11.10 1.74
N VAL A 110 8.59 10.69 0.96
CA VAL A 110 9.97 11.23 1.04
C VAL A 110 9.97 12.75 0.91
N LYS A 111 9.20 13.30 -0.04
CA LYS A 111 9.09 14.75 -0.22
C LYS A 111 8.41 15.44 0.95
N ALA A 112 7.38 14.83 1.54
CA ALA A 112 6.65 15.37 2.68
C ALA A 112 7.57 15.48 3.90
N GLU A 113 8.25 14.38 4.27
CA GLU A 113 9.20 14.34 5.39
C GLU A 113 10.33 15.37 5.24
N VAL A 114 10.93 15.45 4.05
CA VAL A 114 11.98 16.43 3.77
C VAL A 114 11.44 17.86 3.82
N ALA A 115 10.19 18.08 3.41
CA ALA A 115 9.58 19.40 3.50
C ALA A 115 9.36 19.84 4.94
N GLU A 116 8.87 18.95 5.82
CA GLU A 116 8.73 19.22 7.24
C GLU A 116 10.08 19.42 7.92
N ALA A 117 11.05 18.54 7.70
CA ALA A 117 12.39 18.68 8.27
C ALA A 117 13.07 20.01 7.88
N VAL A 118 12.90 20.47 6.64
CA VAL A 118 13.42 21.77 6.19
C VAL A 118 12.74 22.94 6.91
N LYS A 119 11.45 22.83 7.25
CA LYS A 119 10.78 23.86 8.08
C LYS A 119 11.36 23.87 9.49
N ASP A 120 11.73 22.71 10.01
CA ASP A 120 12.28 22.52 11.36
C ASP A 120 13.80 22.79 11.45
N GLY A 121 14.41 23.32 10.40
CA GLY A 121 15.82 23.72 10.41
C GLY A 121 16.80 22.60 10.07
N ALA A 122 16.39 21.66 9.21
CA ALA A 122 17.24 20.58 8.71
C ALA A 122 18.60 21.06 8.18
N PRO A 123 19.62 20.18 8.17
CA PRO A 123 20.95 20.52 7.70
C PRO A 123 20.97 21.04 6.26
N ARG A 124 21.88 21.99 5.99
CA ARG A 124 22.05 22.56 4.65
C ARG A 124 22.34 21.46 3.64
N GLY A 125 21.69 21.54 2.47
CA GLY A 125 21.89 20.58 1.39
C GLY A 125 21.00 19.33 1.44
N LEU A 126 20.17 19.14 2.48
CA LEU A 126 19.30 17.97 2.60
C LEU A 126 18.49 17.68 1.34
N ARG A 127 17.82 18.70 0.77
CA ARG A 127 17.01 18.55 -0.45
C ARG A 127 17.83 18.05 -1.65
N ALA A 128 19.07 18.50 -1.80
CA ALA A 128 19.94 18.07 -2.89
C ALA A 128 20.41 16.62 -2.67
N ALA A 129 20.83 16.30 -1.44
CA ALA A 129 21.26 14.95 -1.07
C ALA A 129 20.13 13.91 -1.28
N VAL A 130 18.91 14.19 -0.81
CA VAL A 130 17.76 13.30 -1.01
C VAL A 130 17.43 13.14 -2.49
N ARG A 131 17.50 14.23 -3.27
CA ARG A 131 17.24 14.16 -4.71
C ARG A 131 18.23 13.21 -5.40
N GLU A 132 19.52 13.41 -5.17
CA GLU A 132 20.60 12.69 -5.84
C GLU A 132 20.71 11.23 -5.38
N GLN A 133 20.51 10.95 -4.10
CA GLN A 133 20.71 9.62 -3.54
C GLN A 133 19.45 8.73 -3.59
N ILE A 134 18.25 9.35 -3.53
CA ILE A 134 16.98 8.61 -3.48
C ILE A 134 16.15 8.91 -4.72
N LEU A 135 15.74 10.16 -4.94
CA LEU A 135 14.69 10.48 -5.93
C LEU A 135 15.10 10.27 -7.40
N GLU A 136 16.38 10.38 -7.70
CA GLU A 136 16.96 10.15 -9.04
C GLU A 136 17.40 8.69 -9.27
N SER A 137 17.26 7.82 -8.26
CA SER A 137 17.64 6.42 -8.38
C SER A 137 16.73 5.67 -9.36
N ASP A 138 17.35 4.92 -10.26
CA ASP A 138 16.66 4.02 -11.20
C ASP A 138 16.02 2.82 -10.49
N ARG A 139 16.40 2.55 -9.23
CA ARG A 139 15.92 1.41 -8.43
C ARG A 139 14.65 1.68 -7.65
N LEU A 140 14.09 2.89 -7.72
CA LEU A 140 12.87 3.25 -6.98
C LEU A 140 11.63 2.42 -7.34
N HIS A 141 11.65 1.73 -8.49
CA HIS A 141 10.58 0.82 -8.91
C HIS A 141 10.51 -0.46 -8.05
N SER A 142 11.57 -0.81 -7.32
CA SER A 142 11.62 -1.96 -6.41
C SER A 142 11.43 -1.49 -4.98
N ARG A 143 10.43 -2.06 -4.28
CA ARG A 143 10.16 -1.76 -2.88
C ARG A 143 11.38 -1.98 -2.00
N ASP A 144 12.05 -3.12 -2.13
CA ASP A 144 13.17 -3.50 -1.27
C ASP A 144 14.33 -2.51 -1.39
N TRP A 145 14.74 -2.20 -2.63
CA TRP A 145 15.79 -1.22 -2.88
C TRP A 145 15.39 0.20 -2.47
N ALA A 146 14.14 0.59 -2.75
CA ALA A 146 13.63 1.89 -2.35
C ALA A 146 13.63 2.07 -0.83
N MET A 147 13.12 1.09 -0.10
CA MET A 147 13.11 1.12 1.35
C MET A 147 14.51 1.10 1.92
N GLN A 148 15.41 0.27 1.39
CA GLN A 148 16.80 0.26 1.84
C GLN A 148 17.46 1.65 1.68
N MET A 149 17.29 2.30 0.53
CA MET A 149 17.85 3.65 0.32
C MET A 149 17.28 4.67 1.31
N VAL A 150 16.01 4.54 1.70
CA VAL A 150 15.38 5.44 2.69
C VAL A 150 15.90 5.12 4.10
N TYR A 151 16.02 3.84 4.48
CA TYR A 151 16.52 3.40 5.78
C TYR A 151 17.98 3.79 5.99
N ASP A 152 18.82 3.61 4.97
CA ASP A 152 20.26 3.85 5.04
C ASP A 152 20.61 5.35 4.85
N PHE A 153 19.62 6.22 4.59
CA PHE A 153 19.87 7.63 4.32
C PHE A 153 20.15 8.42 5.61
N GLU A 154 21.35 8.97 5.68
CA GLU A 154 21.76 9.92 6.69
C GLU A 154 22.33 11.18 6.02
N HIS A 155 21.95 12.36 6.51
CA HIS A 155 22.51 13.63 6.06
C HIS A 155 22.89 14.53 7.23
N GLY A 156 24.19 14.79 7.37
CA GLY A 156 24.72 15.65 8.44
C GLY A 156 24.49 15.10 9.85
N VAL A 157 24.30 13.78 9.98
CA VAL A 157 24.09 13.12 11.27
C VAL A 157 25.35 13.22 12.13
N THR A 158 25.17 13.59 13.38
CA THR A 158 26.24 13.72 14.37
C THR A 158 25.86 12.99 15.64
N TYR A 159 26.86 12.44 16.32
CA TYR A 159 26.69 11.56 17.46
C TYR A 159 27.44 12.11 18.66
N ARG A 160 26.90 11.92 19.86
CA ARG A 160 27.59 12.19 21.12
C ARG A 160 27.77 10.91 21.90
N SER A 161 29.01 10.68 22.31
CA SER A 161 29.37 9.66 23.28
C SER A 161 29.38 10.29 24.67
N GLU A 162 28.72 9.69 25.65
CA GLU A 162 28.68 10.13 27.05
C GLU A 162 29.06 8.95 27.94
N CYS A 163 30.07 9.12 28.80
CA CYS A 163 30.51 8.11 29.75
C CYS A 163 29.89 8.35 31.13
N SER A 164 29.66 7.27 31.88
CA SER A 164 29.28 7.30 33.31
C SER A 164 30.22 8.17 34.18
N CYS A 165 31.48 8.36 33.78
CA CYS A 165 32.42 9.23 34.49
C CYS A 165 32.27 10.74 34.19
N GLY A 166 31.31 11.12 33.35
CA GLY A 166 31.02 12.51 32.98
C GLY A 166 31.80 13.03 31.76
N ALA A 167 32.70 12.24 31.18
CA ALA A 167 33.35 12.60 29.92
C ALA A 167 32.38 12.46 28.74
N SER A 168 32.43 13.41 27.80
CA SER A 168 31.64 13.33 26.56
C SER A 168 32.40 13.82 25.34
N LYS A 169 32.04 13.34 24.15
CA LYS A 169 32.61 13.80 22.89
C LYS A 169 31.60 13.74 21.75
N ASP A 170 31.68 14.73 20.86
CA ASP A 170 30.88 14.79 19.62
C ASP A 170 31.66 14.18 18.44
N HIS A 171 30.93 13.52 17.55
CA HIS A 171 31.44 12.72 16.45
C HIS A 171 30.64 13.00 15.18
N ALA A 172 31.32 12.97 14.04
CA ALA A 172 30.71 13.17 12.73
C ALA A 172 30.15 11.87 12.11
N ASP A 173 30.43 10.71 12.72
CA ASP A 173 30.01 9.40 12.25
C ASP A 173 29.81 8.44 13.43
N GLN A 174 28.92 7.46 13.23
CA GLN A 174 28.50 6.52 14.27
C GLN A 174 29.65 5.62 14.76
N ASN A 175 30.52 5.18 13.85
CA ASN A 175 31.63 4.28 14.17
C ASN A 175 32.66 4.97 15.07
N SER A 176 32.98 6.24 14.78
CA SER A 176 33.83 7.09 15.62
C SER A 176 33.25 7.27 17.03
N ALA A 177 31.92 7.36 17.17
CA ALA A 177 31.25 7.45 18.47
C ALA A 177 31.39 6.13 19.26
N TYR A 178 31.02 4.99 18.67
CA TYR A 178 31.12 3.70 19.36
C TYR A 178 32.56 3.27 19.69
N THR A 179 33.53 3.64 18.85
CA THR A 179 34.94 3.30 19.07
C THR A 179 35.64 4.23 20.07
N TRP A 180 34.99 5.31 20.50
CA TRP A 180 35.58 6.31 21.40
C TRP A 180 35.99 5.69 22.75
N GLU A 181 35.12 4.87 23.34
CA GLU A 181 35.37 4.15 24.60
C GLU A 181 36.69 3.36 24.56
N PHE A 182 36.94 2.68 23.45
CA PHE A 182 38.02 1.70 23.32
C PHE A 182 39.39 2.33 23.07
N TYR A 183 39.43 3.44 22.33
CA TYR A 183 40.69 3.96 21.77
C TYR A 183 41.02 5.40 22.16
N LYS A 184 40.04 6.19 22.59
CA LYS A 184 40.18 7.65 22.70
C LYS A 184 39.51 8.24 23.96
N HIS A 185 38.98 7.39 24.83
CA HIS A 185 38.45 7.78 26.12
C HIS A 185 39.59 8.08 27.10
N PRO A 186 39.61 9.25 27.77
CA PRO A 186 40.79 9.77 28.48
C PRO A 186 41.10 9.12 29.84
N VAL A 187 40.59 7.91 30.13
CA VAL A 187 40.81 7.23 31.43
C VAL A 187 41.49 5.88 31.20
N GLN A 188 42.56 5.60 31.96
CA GLN A 188 43.23 4.29 31.96
C GLN A 188 42.26 3.24 32.53
N ARG A 189 41.97 2.20 31.74
CA ARG A 189 41.00 1.09 31.90
C ARG A 189 41.02 0.26 33.19
N LEU A 190 41.60 0.72 34.30
CA LEU A 190 42.00 -0.14 35.42
C LEU A 190 40.98 -0.24 36.58
N ASP A 191 39.84 0.45 36.54
CA ASP A 191 38.80 0.43 37.59
C ASP A 191 37.47 -0.21 37.16
N GLY A 192 37.19 -0.34 35.86
CA GLY A 192 36.10 -1.17 35.33
C GLY A 192 34.69 -0.57 35.38
N GLU A 193 34.53 0.73 35.68
CA GLU A 193 33.21 1.39 35.88
C GLU A 193 32.78 2.35 34.75
N HIS A 194 33.37 2.23 33.56
CA HIS A 194 33.11 3.14 32.44
C HIS A 194 32.09 2.56 31.45
N GLU A 195 30.83 2.99 31.56
CA GLU A 195 29.77 2.69 30.59
C GLU A 195 29.61 3.88 29.63
N VAL A 196 29.77 3.68 28.32
CA VAL A 196 29.58 4.72 27.30
C VAL A 196 28.24 4.53 26.58
N LYS A 197 27.45 5.60 26.53
CA LYS A 197 26.21 5.68 25.75
C LYS A 197 26.43 6.58 24.55
N VAL A 198 25.99 6.12 23.38
CA VAL A 198 26.02 6.89 22.14
C VAL A 198 24.60 7.34 21.82
N ARG A 199 24.43 8.61 21.45
CA ARG A 199 23.16 9.15 20.97
C ARG A 199 23.37 10.06 19.77
N GLU A 200 22.41 10.12 18.87
CA GLU A 200 22.35 11.13 17.81
C GLU A 200 21.99 12.48 18.42
N ILE A 201 22.69 13.53 17.99
CA ILE A 201 22.53 14.91 18.51
C ILE A 201 22.21 15.95 17.44
N GLY A 202 22.17 15.56 16.17
CA GLY A 202 21.80 16.44 15.07
C GLY A 202 21.90 15.73 13.72
N GLY A 203 21.34 16.34 12.69
CA GLY A 203 21.29 15.79 11.34
C GLY A 203 19.87 15.49 10.87
N PHE A 204 19.77 14.67 9.82
CA PHE A 204 18.51 14.12 9.35
C PHE A 204 18.70 12.68 8.90
N ALA A 205 17.84 11.80 9.40
CA ALA A 205 17.58 10.46 8.89
C ALA A 205 16.06 10.27 8.86
N PHE A 206 15.54 9.44 7.96
CA PHE A 206 14.12 9.13 7.99
C PHE A 206 13.80 8.27 9.22
N SER A 207 12.69 8.58 9.89
CA SER A 207 12.17 7.82 11.02
C SER A 207 10.77 7.30 10.70
N ASP A 208 10.33 6.27 11.43
CA ASP A 208 8.99 5.67 11.31
C ASP A 208 8.61 5.26 9.87
N VAL A 209 9.60 4.90 9.06
CA VAL A 209 9.42 4.54 7.65
C VAL A 209 8.63 3.24 7.47
N GLY A 210 8.54 2.41 8.52
CA GLY A 210 7.71 1.21 8.57
C GLY A 210 6.21 1.51 8.54
N ASP A 211 5.80 2.71 8.96
CA ASP A 211 4.40 3.13 9.01
C ASP A 211 3.92 3.78 7.69
N TRP A 212 4.81 3.88 6.70
CA TRP A 212 4.48 4.51 5.43
C TRP A 212 3.51 3.67 4.61
N ALA A 213 2.41 4.29 4.19
CA ALA A 213 1.39 3.66 3.34
C ALA A 213 1.82 3.62 1.86
N LEU A 214 2.74 2.71 1.52
CA LEU A 214 3.38 2.65 0.20
C LEU A 214 2.67 1.76 -0.82
N ASP A 215 1.65 1.03 -0.41
CA ASP A 215 0.93 0.13 -1.29
C ASP A 215 -0.40 0.70 -1.74
N LYS A 216 -0.76 0.41 -2.99
CA LYS A 216 -2.08 0.65 -3.54
C LYS A 216 -2.75 -0.68 -3.89
N VAL A 217 -4.05 -0.62 -4.12
CA VAL A 217 -4.77 -1.75 -4.68
C VAL A 217 -4.39 -1.90 -6.15
N ASN A 218 -4.11 -3.13 -6.57
CA ASN A 218 -3.69 -3.41 -7.94
C ASN A 218 -4.83 -3.19 -8.95
N TYR A 219 -4.44 -2.93 -10.19
CA TYR A 219 -5.35 -2.62 -11.29
C TYR A 219 -6.43 -3.71 -11.49
N HIS A 220 -6.03 -4.98 -11.47
CA HIS A 220 -6.92 -6.10 -11.79
C HIS A 220 -8.04 -6.28 -10.78
N PHE A 221 -7.73 -6.12 -9.49
CA PHE A 221 -8.74 -6.14 -8.44
C PHE A 221 -9.67 -4.94 -8.51
N ALA A 222 -9.12 -3.74 -8.69
CA ALA A 222 -9.93 -2.53 -8.85
C ALA A 222 -10.87 -2.66 -10.06
N TYR A 223 -10.37 -3.21 -11.18
CA TYR A 223 -11.18 -3.55 -12.34
C TYR A 223 -12.32 -4.49 -11.96
N GLN A 224 -12.04 -5.63 -11.31
CA GLN A 224 -13.09 -6.59 -10.95
C GLN A 224 -14.13 -6.03 -9.97
N CYS A 225 -13.77 -5.10 -9.08
CA CYS A 225 -14.76 -4.41 -8.24
C CYS A 225 -15.75 -3.58 -9.08
N HIS A 226 -15.23 -2.81 -10.04
CA HIS A 226 -16.07 -2.05 -10.97
C HIS A 226 -16.86 -2.96 -11.91
N ALA A 227 -16.26 -4.05 -12.40
CA ALA A 227 -16.90 -5.03 -13.25
C ALA A 227 -18.05 -5.74 -12.54
N ALA A 228 -17.89 -6.13 -11.27
CA ALA A 228 -18.95 -6.74 -10.48
C ALA A 228 -20.14 -5.80 -10.29
N SER A 229 -19.89 -4.54 -9.95
CA SER A 229 -20.95 -3.53 -9.82
C SER A 229 -21.69 -3.30 -11.15
N TRP A 230 -20.96 -3.20 -12.26
CA TRP A 230 -21.56 -3.10 -13.60
C TRP A 230 -22.41 -4.34 -13.93
N ALA A 231 -21.89 -5.55 -13.67
CA ALA A 231 -22.56 -6.82 -13.97
C ALA A 231 -23.87 -6.97 -13.19
N ILE A 232 -23.90 -6.59 -11.92
CA ILE A 232 -25.14 -6.60 -11.12
C ILE A 232 -26.17 -5.62 -11.68
N ALA A 233 -25.75 -4.43 -12.11
CA ALA A 233 -26.67 -3.48 -12.72
C ALA A 233 -27.31 -4.03 -14.02
N GLN A 234 -26.54 -4.75 -14.83
CA GLN A 234 -27.06 -5.42 -16.04
C GLN A 234 -27.98 -6.59 -15.70
N TYR A 235 -27.63 -7.39 -14.69
CA TYR A 235 -28.48 -8.46 -14.17
C TYR A 235 -29.84 -7.91 -13.71
N ASP A 236 -29.84 -6.83 -12.94
CA ASP A 236 -31.07 -6.19 -12.45
C ASP A 236 -31.93 -5.65 -13.60
N ALA A 237 -31.30 -5.08 -14.63
CA ALA A 237 -32.00 -4.61 -15.82
C ALA A 237 -32.67 -5.77 -16.58
N ALA A 238 -31.98 -6.90 -16.74
CA ALA A 238 -32.54 -8.10 -17.38
C ALA A 238 -33.72 -8.67 -16.58
N ARG A 239 -33.61 -8.75 -15.24
CA ARG A 239 -34.69 -9.24 -14.38
C ARG A 239 -35.93 -8.35 -14.42
N LYS A 240 -35.76 -7.02 -14.51
CA LYS A 240 -36.88 -6.08 -14.68
C LYS A 240 -37.60 -6.26 -16.03
N GLN A 241 -36.88 -6.58 -17.10
CA GLN A 241 -37.47 -6.83 -18.42
C GLN A 241 -38.29 -8.12 -18.47
N VAL A 242 -37.87 -9.18 -17.77
CA VAL A 242 -38.61 -10.45 -17.69
C VAL A 242 -39.88 -10.33 -16.83
N ALA A 243 -39.88 -9.43 -15.85
CA ALA A 243 -41.01 -9.21 -14.95
C ALA A 243 -42.08 -8.24 -15.50
N ALA A 244 -41.80 -7.53 -16.59
CA ALA A 244 -42.68 -6.55 -17.24
C ALA A 244 -43.50 -7.20 -18.36
#